data_AF-D2HBJ5-F1
#
_entry.id   AF-D2HBJ5-F1
#
_cell.length_a   1.000
_cell.length_b   1.000
_cell.length_c   1.000
_cell.angle_alpha   90.00
_cell.angle_beta   90.00
_cell.angle_gamma   90.00
#
_symmetry.space_group_name_H-M   'P 1'
#
loop_
_entity.id
_entity.type
_entity.pdbx_description
1 polymer ?
#
loop_
_entity_poly.entity_id
_entity_poly.type
_entity_poly.pdbx_seq_one_letter_code
_entity_poly.pdbx_strand_id
1 'polypeptide(L)'
;EKFINRSMKVYQKSTFSSRMKSRSHLGQVGFYSDTAGGSFEKFGLDPTLILRLTEGADTKRTIHEFINDQRDRFLLEYALSTKRNTIKKFEKHMAAKERQLTRAERKLQEDAMAFEEFLRENDHRSADALKIAAQETINKLQMTAELKKASMEVQAVKSEIAKTEFLLREYMKYGFFLLKLSPKHWQIQQALKRAQMTKSRDSMNVSLPILTKGNTEDARKISFSDDYYMERDHQGKPHRSTLTLENKKSSLSSHAESISSEDSLEFFLDDDTDYDLEPELYFKEPEELLQVLTELEEQNLTLVQYSQDVDENLEDVNKREKLIQDKINSNIEFLLEHKEMLKANCVREEEKAAELELRSRLFSFGEFKSDTQEKLIDSLSKKINQVYKVCIGDADVGSLNPVQKLVKVESRLVELSDLIESIPKENVEAIERIKQKERRQKLREEKMKEKQKHQEERLKAALERAVAQPKKKV
;
A
#
# COMPACT_ATOMS: atom_id res chain seq x y z
N GLU A 1 -55.52 80.42 -66.30
CA GLU A 1 -55.02 79.74 -67.52
C GLU A 1 -54.57 78.29 -67.32
N LYS A 2 -53.73 77.96 -66.31
CA LYS A 2 -53.25 76.58 -66.11
C LYS A 2 -54.37 75.55 -65.84
N PHE A 3 -55.47 75.96 -65.20
CA PHE A 3 -56.60 75.09 -64.92
C PHE A 3 -57.46 74.76 -66.15
N ILE A 4 -57.65 75.74 -67.06
CA ILE A 4 -58.44 75.58 -68.30
C ILE A 4 -57.67 74.73 -69.32
N ASN A 5 -56.33 74.81 -69.35
CA ASN A 5 -55.50 73.99 -70.25
C ASN A 5 -55.41 72.50 -69.85
N ARG A 6 -55.86 72.11 -68.66
CA ARG A 6 -55.78 70.72 -68.20
C ARG A 6 -56.95 69.86 -68.68
N SER A 7 -58.11 70.47 -68.94
CA SER A 7 -59.31 69.82 -69.48
C SER A 7 -59.42 69.85 -71.01
N MET A 8 -58.52 70.55 -71.71
CA MET A 8 -58.52 70.63 -73.17
C MET A 8 -57.70 69.53 -73.83
N LYS A 9 -58.21 69.01 -74.95
CA LYS A 9 -57.52 68.01 -75.79
C LYS A 9 -56.23 68.62 -76.35
N VAL A 10 -55.22 67.79 -76.63
CA VAL A 10 -53.85 68.23 -77.01
C VAL A 10 -53.85 69.24 -78.16
N TYR A 11 -54.72 69.05 -79.17
CA TYR A 11 -54.85 69.95 -80.33
C TYR A 11 -55.53 71.31 -80.04
N GLN A 12 -56.14 71.49 -78.87
CA GLN A 12 -56.82 72.74 -78.45
C GLN A 12 -55.92 73.65 -77.60
N LYS A 13 -54.73 73.17 -77.20
CA LYS A 13 -53.80 73.95 -76.37
C LYS A 13 -53.00 74.90 -77.26
N SER A 14 -53.27 76.21 -77.17
CA SER A 14 -52.50 77.23 -77.89
C SER A 14 -51.22 77.60 -77.13
N THR A 15 -50.08 77.65 -77.82
CA THR A 15 -48.82 78.17 -77.26
C THR A 15 -48.76 79.70 -77.36
N PHE A 16 -47.96 80.36 -76.52
CA PHE A 16 -47.82 81.83 -76.52
C PHE A 16 -47.43 82.40 -77.91
N SER A 17 -46.61 81.67 -78.66
CA SER A 17 -46.24 82.00 -80.05
C SER A 17 -47.44 81.99 -81.01
N SER A 18 -48.40 81.09 -80.81
CA SER A 18 -49.63 81.01 -81.62
C SER A 18 -50.58 82.18 -81.36
N ARG A 19 -50.58 82.79 -80.18
CA ARG A 19 -51.43 83.95 -79.85
C ARG A 19 -50.88 85.27 -80.39
N MET A 20 -49.55 85.43 -80.46
CA MET A 20 -48.94 86.65 -81.01
C MET A 20 -49.21 86.85 -82.51
N LYS A 21 -49.43 85.78 -83.27
CA LYS A 21 -49.71 85.85 -84.73
C LYS A 21 -51.17 86.11 -85.10
N SER A 22 -52.11 86.10 -84.15
CA SER A 22 -53.55 86.26 -84.43
C SER A 22 -54.07 87.70 -84.28
N ARG A 23 -53.22 88.73 -84.32
CA ARG A 23 -53.65 90.13 -84.36
C ARG A 23 -53.93 90.58 -85.80
N SER A 24 -54.82 89.88 -86.50
CA SER A 24 -55.43 90.36 -87.74
C SER A 24 -56.92 90.06 -87.66
N HIS A 25 -57.67 91.14 -87.50
CA HIS A 25 -59.11 91.32 -87.56
C HIS A 25 -59.78 90.48 -88.66
N LEU A 26 -60.24 89.28 -88.29
CA LEU A 26 -61.32 88.61 -88.99
C LEU A 26 -62.19 87.92 -87.94
N GLY A 27 -63.39 88.48 -87.76
CA GLY A 27 -64.37 88.08 -86.76
C GLY A 27 -64.72 86.59 -86.87
N GLN A 28 -64.76 85.97 -85.71
CA GLN A 28 -65.05 84.57 -85.47
C GLN A 28 -66.53 84.29 -85.73
N VAL A 29 -66.85 83.77 -86.93
CA VAL A 29 -68.16 83.20 -87.23
C VAL A 29 -68.23 81.82 -86.57
N GLY A 30 -68.98 81.73 -85.47
CA GLY A 30 -69.29 80.46 -84.82
C GLY A 30 -70.31 79.68 -85.65
N PHE A 31 -69.86 78.60 -86.28
CA PHE A 31 -70.76 77.55 -86.77
C PHE A 31 -70.99 76.55 -85.65
N TYR A 32 -72.23 76.51 -85.14
CA TYR A 32 -72.75 75.40 -84.35
C TYR A 32 -72.77 74.14 -85.21
N SER A 33 -72.06 73.10 -84.78
CA SER A 33 -72.12 71.78 -85.37
C SER A 33 -73.04 70.89 -84.53
N ASP A 34 -74.34 70.91 -84.82
CA ASP A 34 -75.23 69.83 -84.45
C ASP A 34 -75.23 68.80 -85.59
N THR A 35 -74.79 67.59 -85.26
CA THR A 35 -74.70 66.45 -86.17
C THR A 35 -75.62 65.35 -85.67
N ALA A 36 -76.85 65.36 -86.17
CA ALA A 36 -77.75 64.21 -86.31
C ALA A 36 -78.36 64.38 -87.71
N GLY A 37 -78.27 63.47 -88.68
CA GLY A 37 -78.34 62.02 -88.57
C GLY A 37 -79.65 61.58 -89.21
N GLY A 38 -79.65 61.33 -90.53
CA GLY A 38 -80.61 60.43 -91.17
C GLY A 38 -81.85 61.02 -91.88
N SER A 39 -82.07 60.50 -93.08
CA SER A 39 -83.24 60.60 -93.98
C SER A 39 -83.38 61.85 -94.86
N PHE A 40 -83.48 61.57 -96.16
CA PHE A 40 -83.47 62.50 -97.29
C PHE A 40 -84.91 62.71 -97.76
N GLU A 41 -85.80 63.09 -96.84
CA GLU A 41 -87.20 63.33 -97.13
C GLU A 41 -87.68 64.48 -96.22
N LYS A 42 -88.14 65.57 -96.82
CA LYS A 42 -88.43 66.90 -96.21
C LYS A 42 -87.25 67.89 -96.11
N PHE A 43 -86.65 68.23 -97.24
CA PHE A 43 -86.44 69.66 -97.51
C PHE A 43 -87.66 70.15 -98.30
N GLY A 44 -88.72 70.50 -97.56
CA GLY A 44 -89.85 71.26 -98.09
C GLY A 44 -89.41 72.67 -98.44
N LEU A 45 -88.59 72.79 -99.48
CA LEU A 45 -88.29 74.06 -100.12
C LEU A 45 -89.35 74.26 -101.18
N ASP A 46 -90.32 75.12 -100.86
CA ASP A 46 -91.36 75.58 -101.75
C ASP A 46 -90.73 75.97 -103.10
N PRO A 47 -91.13 75.39 -104.26
CA PRO A 47 -90.54 75.72 -105.56
C PRO A 47 -90.56 77.22 -105.87
N THR A 48 -91.42 77.97 -105.17
CA THR A 48 -91.51 79.42 -105.14
C THR A 48 -90.26 80.14 -104.60
N LEU A 49 -89.51 79.56 -103.64
CA LEU A 49 -88.34 80.22 -103.03
C LEU A 49 -87.05 80.07 -103.87
N ILE A 50 -86.91 78.96 -104.60
CA ILE A 50 -85.80 78.77 -105.55
C ILE A 50 -85.96 79.73 -106.73
N LEU A 51 -87.19 79.93 -107.22
CA LEU A 51 -87.48 80.92 -108.26
C LEU A 51 -87.25 82.36 -107.78
N ARG A 52 -87.60 82.70 -106.53
CA ARG A 52 -87.42 84.05 -105.96
C ARG A 52 -85.95 84.44 -105.75
N LEU A 53 -85.04 83.48 -105.52
CA LEU A 53 -83.60 83.76 -105.43
C LEU A 53 -82.92 83.89 -106.81
N THR A 54 -83.55 83.38 -107.88
CA THR A 54 -83.11 83.61 -109.27
C THR A 54 -83.74 84.85 -109.91
N GLU A 55 -84.77 85.44 -109.30
CA GLU A 55 -85.58 86.53 -109.85
C GLU A 55 -84.90 87.92 -109.78
N GLY A 56 -83.70 88.03 -109.21
CA GLY A 56 -83.04 89.31 -108.92
C GLY A 56 -81.61 89.49 -109.44
N ALA A 57 -81.08 88.61 -110.29
CA ALA A 57 -79.71 88.73 -110.80
C ALA A 57 -79.60 88.47 -112.31
N ASP A 58 -79.34 89.56 -113.04
CA ASP A 58 -78.69 89.67 -114.34
C ASP A 58 -79.30 88.94 -115.56
N THR A 59 -80.25 89.62 -116.21
CA THR A 59 -80.78 89.33 -117.56
C THR A 59 -79.76 89.51 -118.70
N LYS A 60 -78.45 89.36 -118.43
CA LYS A 60 -77.36 89.40 -119.42
C LYS A 60 -76.26 88.36 -119.20
N ARG A 61 -76.44 87.38 -118.30
CA ARG A 61 -75.53 86.24 -118.28
C ARG A 61 -75.88 85.32 -119.43
N THR A 62 -74.94 85.15 -120.36
CA THR A 62 -75.09 84.16 -121.42
C THR A 62 -75.27 82.81 -120.73
N ILE A 63 -76.11 81.92 -121.27
CA ILE A 63 -76.32 80.56 -120.73
C ILE A 63 -74.97 79.88 -120.41
N HIS A 64 -73.92 80.21 -121.17
CA HIS A 64 -72.56 79.75 -120.96
C HIS A 64 -71.90 80.20 -119.63
N GLU A 65 -72.09 81.44 -119.18
CA GLU A 65 -71.53 81.95 -117.91
C GLU A 65 -72.20 81.31 -116.70
N PHE A 66 -73.53 81.14 -116.74
CA PHE A 66 -74.25 80.40 -115.70
C PHE A 66 -73.80 78.93 -115.64
N ILE A 67 -73.62 78.30 -116.81
CA ILE A 67 -73.07 76.94 -116.87
C ILE A 67 -71.65 76.89 -116.28
N ASN A 68 -70.81 77.90 -116.51
CA ASN A 68 -69.46 77.95 -115.93
C ASN A 68 -69.48 78.22 -114.42
N ASP A 69 -70.30 79.13 -113.91
CA ASP A 69 -70.48 79.36 -112.47
C ASP A 69 -70.97 78.09 -111.75
N GLN A 70 -71.92 77.35 -112.35
CA GLN A 70 -72.39 76.08 -111.81
C GLN A 70 -71.31 74.99 -111.87
N ARG A 71 -70.50 74.96 -112.93
CA ARG A 71 -69.34 74.05 -113.03
C ARG A 71 -68.27 74.38 -111.98
N ASP A 72 -67.96 75.66 -111.77
CA ASP A 72 -67.00 76.12 -110.78
C ASP A 72 -67.50 75.85 -109.36
N ARG A 73 -68.79 76.07 -109.11
CA ARG A 73 -69.44 75.70 -107.84
C ARG A 73 -69.36 74.19 -107.60
N PHE A 74 -69.66 73.36 -108.60
CA PHE A 74 -69.56 71.91 -108.50
C PHE A 74 -68.11 71.44 -108.32
N LEU A 75 -67.15 72.03 -109.04
CA LEU A 75 -65.74 71.70 -108.92
C LEU A 75 -65.18 72.08 -107.55
N LEU A 76 -65.57 73.24 -107.01
CA LEU A 76 -65.23 73.67 -105.65
C LEU A 76 -65.86 72.75 -104.61
N GLU A 77 -67.12 72.36 -104.78
CA GLU A 77 -67.80 71.40 -103.90
C GLU A 77 -67.14 70.02 -103.96
N TYR A 78 -66.76 69.55 -105.14
CA TYR A 78 -66.00 68.32 -105.34
C TYR A 78 -64.61 68.40 -104.69
N ALA A 79 -63.89 69.51 -104.83
CA ALA A 79 -62.60 69.75 -104.20
C ALA A 79 -62.73 69.79 -102.67
N LEU A 80 -63.74 70.49 -102.15
CA LEU A 80 -64.04 70.52 -100.71
C LEU A 80 -64.44 69.15 -100.18
N SER A 81 -65.25 68.38 -100.91
CA SER A 81 -65.62 67.00 -100.57
C SER A 81 -64.39 66.09 -100.54
N THR A 82 -63.51 66.20 -101.54
CA THR A 82 -62.24 65.46 -101.60
C THR A 82 -61.34 65.81 -100.42
N LYS A 83 -61.15 67.11 -100.12
CA LYS A 83 -60.35 67.57 -98.98
C LYS A 83 -60.96 67.11 -97.66
N ARG A 84 -62.28 67.25 -97.45
CA ARG A 84 -62.99 66.73 -96.27
C ARG A 84 -62.81 65.22 -96.11
N ASN A 85 -62.87 64.46 -97.21
CA ASN A 85 -62.64 63.02 -97.18
C ASN A 85 -61.18 62.68 -96.84
N THR A 86 -60.20 63.43 -97.34
CA THR A 86 -58.78 63.26 -96.95
C THR A 86 -58.53 63.62 -95.48
N ILE A 87 -59.14 64.69 -94.97
CA ILE A 87 -59.08 65.08 -93.55
C ILE A 87 -59.67 63.96 -92.69
N LYS A 88 -60.86 63.46 -93.02
CA LYS A 88 -61.48 62.32 -92.31
C LYS A 88 -60.59 61.06 -92.31
N LYS A 89 -59.86 60.79 -93.40
CA LYS A 89 -58.88 59.68 -93.45
C LYS A 89 -57.73 59.93 -92.49
N PHE A 90 -57.14 61.13 -92.48
CA PHE A 90 -56.08 61.49 -91.54
C PHE A 90 -56.55 61.48 -90.08
N GLU A 91 -57.76 61.97 -89.78
CA GLU A 91 -58.37 61.90 -88.46
C GLU A 91 -58.53 60.45 -87.98
N LYS A 92 -58.96 59.53 -88.86
CA LYS A 92 -59.02 58.10 -88.54
C LYS A 92 -57.64 57.51 -88.26
N HIS A 93 -56.63 57.84 -89.06
CA HIS A 93 -55.25 57.39 -88.83
C HIS A 93 -54.65 57.96 -87.55
N MET A 94 -54.88 59.26 -87.28
CA MET A 94 -54.49 59.92 -86.04
C MET A 94 -55.14 59.26 -84.83
N ALA A 95 -56.46 59.03 -84.84
CA ALA A 95 -57.15 58.36 -83.75
C ALA A 95 -56.67 56.92 -83.54
N ALA A 96 -56.34 56.19 -84.62
CA ALA A 96 -55.77 54.85 -84.50
C ALA A 96 -54.37 54.88 -83.87
N LYS A 97 -53.51 55.82 -84.27
CA LYS A 97 -52.17 56.01 -83.70
C LYS A 97 -52.23 56.50 -82.26
N GLU A 98 -53.13 57.42 -81.93
CA GLU A 98 -53.37 57.89 -80.57
C GLU A 98 -53.79 56.72 -79.67
N ARG A 99 -54.75 55.88 -80.10
CA ARG A 99 -55.12 54.66 -79.35
C ARG A 99 -53.96 53.69 -79.17
N GLN A 100 -53.07 53.54 -80.16
CA GLN A 100 -51.87 52.70 -80.02
C GLN A 100 -50.90 53.29 -78.99
N LEU A 101 -50.66 54.60 -79.02
CA LEU A 101 -49.80 55.29 -78.06
C LEU A 101 -50.37 55.19 -76.64
N THR A 102 -51.66 55.45 -76.43
CA THR A 102 -52.28 55.34 -75.11
C THR A 102 -52.23 53.91 -74.57
N ARG A 103 -52.35 52.88 -75.44
CA ARG A 103 -52.17 51.48 -75.02
C ARG A 103 -50.72 51.19 -74.64
N ALA A 104 -49.74 51.71 -75.38
CA ALA A 104 -48.33 51.53 -75.07
C ALA A 104 -47.94 52.26 -73.77
N GLU A 105 -48.42 53.49 -73.57
CA GLU A 105 -48.25 54.27 -72.35
C GLU A 105 -48.84 53.54 -71.14
N ARG A 106 -50.07 53.02 -71.28
CA ARG A 106 -50.70 52.23 -70.21
C ARG A 106 -49.90 50.98 -69.86
N LYS A 107 -49.43 50.22 -70.85
CA LYS A 107 -48.59 49.04 -70.61
C LYS A 107 -47.29 49.40 -69.91
N LEU A 108 -46.62 50.46 -70.34
CA LEU A 108 -45.39 50.91 -69.70
C LEU A 108 -45.65 51.37 -68.25
N GLN A 109 -46.79 51.99 -67.99
CA GLN A 109 -47.20 52.38 -66.64
C GLN A 109 -47.54 51.16 -65.77
N GLU A 110 -48.23 50.17 -66.32
CA GLU A 110 -48.50 48.89 -65.65
C GLU A 110 -47.19 48.15 -65.33
N ASP A 111 -46.26 48.07 -66.28
CA ASP A 111 -44.93 47.47 -66.10
C ASP A 111 -44.09 48.22 -65.05
N ALA A 112 -44.15 49.56 -65.04
CA ALA A 112 -43.46 50.38 -64.04
C ALA A 112 -44.03 50.14 -62.63
N MET A 113 -45.36 50.09 -62.48
CA MET A 113 -46.00 49.76 -61.20
C MET A 113 -45.65 48.34 -60.74
N ALA A 114 -45.66 47.36 -61.65
CA ALA A 114 -45.29 45.99 -61.35
C ALA A 114 -43.81 45.88 -60.91
N PHE A 115 -42.92 46.65 -61.53
CA PHE A 115 -41.51 46.68 -61.15
C PHE A 115 -41.29 47.34 -59.78
N GLU A 116 -41.97 48.45 -59.49
CA GLU A 116 -41.94 49.07 -58.16
C GLU A 116 -42.51 48.12 -57.08
N GLU A 117 -43.57 47.39 -57.40
CA GLU A 117 -44.12 46.37 -56.50
C GLU A 117 -43.15 45.20 -56.29
N PHE A 118 -42.49 44.74 -57.34
CA PHE A 118 -41.44 43.72 -57.24
C PHE A 118 -40.26 44.17 -56.39
N LEU A 119 -39.79 45.42 -56.54
CA LEU A 119 -38.72 45.96 -55.70
C LEU A 119 -39.15 46.06 -54.24
N ARG A 120 -40.35 46.58 -53.96
CA ARG A 120 -40.88 46.64 -52.59
C ARG A 120 -41.01 45.25 -51.97
N GLU A 121 -41.49 44.28 -52.73
CA GLU A 121 -41.65 42.89 -52.27
C GLU A 121 -40.28 42.22 -52.06
N ASN A 122 -39.29 42.50 -52.91
CA ASN A 122 -37.93 41.98 -52.74
C ASN A 122 -37.23 42.57 -51.52
N ASP A 123 -37.33 43.90 -51.35
CA ASP A 123 -36.81 44.61 -50.17
C ASP A 123 -37.51 44.09 -48.90
N HIS A 124 -38.82 43.91 -48.95
CA HIS A 124 -39.58 43.34 -47.84
C HIS A 124 -39.13 41.92 -47.50
N ARG A 125 -39.01 41.03 -48.50
CA ARG A 125 -38.56 39.65 -48.31
C ARG A 125 -37.12 39.57 -47.80
N SER A 126 -36.23 40.43 -48.28
CA SER A 126 -34.83 40.47 -47.82
C SER A 126 -34.72 40.95 -46.38
N ALA A 127 -35.50 41.97 -46.00
CA ALA A 127 -35.60 42.45 -44.63
C ALA A 127 -36.19 41.38 -43.70
N ASP A 128 -37.22 40.68 -44.14
CA ASP A 128 -37.82 39.58 -43.39
C ASP A 128 -36.84 38.41 -43.22
N ALA A 129 -36.11 38.03 -44.27
CA ALA A 129 -35.08 37.00 -44.20
C ALA A 129 -33.96 37.37 -43.20
N LEU A 130 -33.51 38.63 -43.20
CA LEU A 130 -32.54 39.12 -42.22
C LEU A 130 -33.09 39.11 -40.80
N LYS A 131 -34.37 39.48 -40.62
CA LYS A 131 -35.03 39.44 -39.32
C LYS A 131 -35.14 38.01 -38.79
N ILE A 132 -35.49 37.06 -39.64
CA ILE A 132 -35.55 35.64 -39.30
C ILE A 132 -34.15 35.13 -38.91
N ALA A 133 -33.11 35.42 -39.71
CA ALA A 133 -31.74 35.02 -39.40
C ALA A 133 -31.22 35.62 -38.08
N ALA A 134 -31.56 36.90 -37.80
CA ALA A 134 -31.23 37.55 -36.54
C ALA A 134 -31.95 36.88 -35.36
N GLN A 135 -33.24 36.58 -35.50
CA GLN A 135 -34.02 35.89 -34.48
C GLN A 135 -33.51 34.47 -34.24
N GLU A 136 -33.14 33.73 -35.28
CA GLU A 136 -32.52 32.40 -35.17
C GLU A 136 -31.17 32.47 -34.45
N THR A 137 -30.38 33.51 -34.70
CA THR A 137 -29.10 33.72 -33.99
C THR A 137 -29.33 34.01 -32.51
N ILE A 138 -30.33 34.85 -32.17
CA ILE A 138 -30.72 35.11 -30.78
C ILE A 138 -31.21 33.84 -30.11
N ASN A 139 -32.09 33.08 -30.76
CA ASN A 139 -32.61 31.82 -30.24
C ASN A 139 -31.48 30.79 -30.02
N LYS A 140 -30.53 30.68 -30.96
CA LYS A 140 -29.34 29.83 -30.82
C LYS A 140 -28.54 30.23 -29.59
N LEU A 141 -28.25 31.53 -29.42
CA LEU A 141 -27.51 32.02 -28.24
C LEU A 141 -28.26 31.71 -26.95
N GLN A 142 -29.57 31.94 -26.90
CA GLN A 142 -30.41 31.61 -25.75
C GLN A 142 -30.37 30.11 -25.43
N MET A 143 -30.59 29.24 -26.42
CA MET A 143 -30.52 27.78 -26.25
C MET A 143 -29.13 27.33 -25.78
N THR A 144 -28.04 27.93 -26.29
CA THR A 144 -26.69 27.62 -25.81
C THR A 144 -26.45 28.07 -24.37
N ALA A 145 -27.07 29.17 -23.93
CA ALA A 145 -26.99 29.63 -22.54
C ALA A 145 -27.78 28.70 -21.61
N GLU A 146 -28.99 28.28 -22.02
CA GLU A 146 -29.81 27.30 -21.29
C GLU A 146 -29.10 25.94 -21.20
N LEU A 147 -28.48 25.47 -22.29
CA LEU A 147 -27.69 24.23 -22.30
C LEU A 147 -26.48 24.32 -21.37
N LYS A 148 -25.77 25.45 -21.34
CA LYS A 148 -24.69 25.68 -20.37
C LYS A 148 -25.20 25.66 -18.94
N LYS A 149 -26.34 26.31 -18.67
CA LYS A 149 -26.98 26.29 -17.34
C LYS A 149 -27.34 24.87 -16.91
N ALA A 150 -28.03 24.11 -17.77
CA ALA A 150 -28.37 22.71 -17.51
C ALA A 150 -27.11 21.85 -17.32
N SER A 151 -26.05 22.08 -18.09
CA SER A 151 -24.77 21.38 -17.92
C SER A 151 -24.13 21.67 -16.55
N MET A 152 -24.21 22.91 -16.07
CA MET A 152 -23.73 23.27 -14.74
C MET A 152 -24.55 22.61 -13.63
N GLU A 153 -25.89 22.57 -13.77
CA GLU A 153 -26.79 21.88 -12.83
C GLU A 153 -26.50 20.38 -12.79
N VAL A 154 -26.32 19.73 -13.94
CA VAL A 154 -25.91 18.31 -14.01
C VAL A 154 -24.58 18.07 -13.31
N GLN A 155 -23.59 18.95 -13.49
CA GLN A 155 -22.30 18.82 -12.82
C GLN A 155 -22.44 19.02 -11.30
N ALA A 156 -23.28 19.95 -10.86
CA ALA A 156 -23.56 20.16 -9.44
C ALA A 156 -24.21 18.92 -8.82
N VAL A 157 -25.25 18.37 -9.43
CA VAL A 157 -25.91 17.14 -8.99
C VAL A 157 -24.94 15.96 -8.97
N LYS A 158 -24.12 15.78 -10.01
CA LYS A 158 -23.08 14.73 -10.02
C LYS A 158 -22.08 14.88 -8.87
N SER A 159 -21.68 16.12 -8.55
CA SER A 159 -20.78 16.36 -7.42
C SER A 159 -21.44 16.07 -6.07
N GLU A 160 -22.75 16.30 -5.97
CA GLU A 160 -23.54 15.95 -4.78
C GLU A 160 -23.70 14.44 -4.65
N ILE A 161 -24.03 13.75 -5.75
CA ILE A 161 -24.08 12.27 -5.81
C ILE A 161 -22.73 11.69 -5.37
N ALA A 162 -21.61 12.18 -5.88
CA ALA A 162 -20.29 11.68 -5.46
C ALA A 162 -20.00 11.89 -3.97
N LYS A 163 -20.46 13.03 -3.39
CA LYS A 163 -20.34 13.29 -1.96
C LYS A 163 -21.23 12.37 -1.13
N THR A 164 -22.47 12.16 -1.56
CA THR A 164 -23.42 11.27 -0.86
C THR A 164 -23.00 9.80 -0.99
N GLU A 165 -22.47 9.37 -2.14
CA GLU A 165 -21.88 8.04 -2.32
C GLU A 165 -20.67 7.83 -1.42
N PHE A 166 -19.78 8.82 -1.29
CA PHE A 166 -18.65 8.75 -0.36
C PHE A 166 -19.14 8.60 1.08
N LEU A 167 -20.10 9.43 1.49
CA LEU A 167 -20.68 9.39 2.83
C LEU A 167 -21.42 8.07 3.09
N LEU A 168 -22.13 7.54 2.09
CA LEU A 168 -22.77 6.24 2.15
C LEU A 168 -21.75 5.13 2.39
N ARG A 169 -20.62 5.13 1.67
CA ARG A 169 -19.54 4.15 1.91
C ARG A 169 -18.98 4.25 3.34
N GLU A 170 -18.88 5.46 3.89
CA GLU A 170 -18.46 5.67 5.28
C GLU A 170 -19.49 5.12 6.27
N TYR A 171 -20.78 5.43 6.10
CA TYR A 171 -21.85 4.88 6.92
C TYR A 171 -21.98 3.36 6.79
N MET A 172 -21.69 2.78 5.62
CA MET A 172 -21.62 1.32 5.47
C MET A 172 -20.52 0.73 6.34
N LYS A 173 -19.32 1.33 6.37
CA LYS A 173 -18.24 0.88 7.28
C LYS A 173 -18.68 0.94 8.74
N TYR A 174 -19.37 2.01 9.15
CA TYR A 174 -19.92 2.10 10.51
C TYR A 174 -21.00 1.05 10.75
N GLY A 175 -21.89 0.78 9.79
CA GLY A 175 -22.87 -0.29 9.88
C GLY A 175 -22.24 -1.67 10.03
N PHE A 176 -21.17 -1.97 9.28
CA PHE A 176 -20.41 -3.21 9.44
C PHE A 176 -19.72 -3.32 10.79
N PHE A 177 -19.14 -2.22 11.28
CA PHE A 177 -18.56 -2.16 12.61
C PHE A 177 -19.60 -2.47 13.71
N LEU A 178 -20.79 -1.85 13.62
CA LEU A 178 -21.90 -2.13 14.53
C LEU A 178 -22.38 -3.59 14.43
N LEU A 179 -22.41 -4.17 13.23
CA LEU A 179 -22.71 -5.59 13.06
C LEU A 179 -21.68 -6.48 13.76
N LYS A 180 -20.37 -6.16 13.69
CA LYS A 180 -19.33 -6.93 14.38
C LYS A 180 -19.46 -6.87 15.90
N LEU A 181 -19.86 -5.73 16.45
CA LEU A 181 -20.07 -5.56 17.90
C LEU A 181 -21.41 -6.11 18.40
N SER A 182 -22.38 -6.28 17.50
CA SER A 182 -23.68 -6.84 17.89
C SER A 182 -23.57 -8.29 18.37
N PRO A 183 -24.49 -8.77 19.22
CA PRO A 183 -24.45 -10.15 19.70
C PRO A 183 -24.51 -11.21 18.59
N LYS A 184 -23.76 -12.31 18.74
CA LYS A 184 -23.67 -13.39 17.73
C LYS A 184 -25.03 -13.96 17.30
N HIS A 185 -25.99 -14.09 18.22
CA HIS A 185 -27.32 -14.61 17.89
C HIS A 185 -28.09 -13.67 16.93
N TRP A 186 -27.92 -12.35 17.09
CA TRP A 186 -28.54 -11.35 16.23
C TRP A 186 -27.83 -11.29 14.87
N GLN A 187 -26.50 -11.39 14.84
CA GLN A 187 -25.73 -11.50 13.58
C GLN A 187 -26.22 -12.68 12.71
N ILE A 188 -26.42 -13.85 13.34
CA ILE A 188 -26.90 -15.06 12.64
C ILE A 188 -28.32 -14.87 12.11
N GLN A 189 -29.22 -14.26 12.88
CA GLN A 189 -30.58 -13.95 12.44
C GLN A 189 -30.57 -12.99 11.24
N GLN A 190 -29.72 -11.97 11.26
CA GLN A 190 -29.63 -10.99 10.18
C GLN A 190 -29.01 -11.59 8.91
N ALA A 191 -27.98 -12.42 9.05
CA ALA A 191 -27.42 -13.18 7.93
C ALA A 191 -28.45 -14.13 7.31
N LEU A 192 -29.25 -14.80 8.15
CA LEU A 192 -30.33 -15.69 7.69
C LEU A 192 -31.45 -14.90 6.98
N LYS A 193 -31.82 -13.71 7.47
CA LYS A 193 -32.79 -12.80 6.81
C LYS A 193 -32.29 -12.36 5.44
N ARG A 194 -31.02 -11.93 5.33
CA ARG A 194 -30.37 -11.58 4.05
C ARG A 194 -30.29 -12.77 3.09
N ALA A 195 -29.95 -13.95 3.59
CA ALA A 195 -29.90 -15.18 2.79
C ALA A 195 -31.29 -15.64 2.31
N GLN A 196 -32.34 -15.39 3.08
CA GLN A 196 -33.72 -15.67 2.65
C GLN A 196 -34.20 -14.66 1.59
N MET A 197 -33.86 -13.38 1.75
CA MET A 197 -34.23 -12.33 0.80
C MET A 197 -33.54 -12.51 -0.56
N THR A 198 -32.25 -12.82 -0.58
CA THR A 198 -31.50 -13.14 -1.82
C THR A 198 -32.13 -14.35 -2.54
N LYS A 199 -32.43 -15.43 -1.81
CA LYS A 199 -33.14 -16.60 -2.37
C LYS A 199 -34.54 -16.26 -2.91
N SER A 200 -35.26 -15.35 -2.26
CA SER A 200 -36.57 -14.90 -2.73
C SER A 200 -36.48 -14.03 -3.99
N ARG A 201 -35.43 -13.20 -4.10
CA ARG A 201 -35.16 -12.36 -5.29
C ARG A 201 -34.75 -13.22 -6.48
N ASP A 202 -33.89 -14.22 -6.26
CA ASP A 202 -33.51 -15.19 -7.30
C ASP A 202 -34.72 -16.03 -7.77
N SER A 203 -35.64 -16.36 -6.87
CA SER A 203 -36.88 -17.08 -7.21
C SER A 203 -37.86 -16.24 -8.06
N MET A 204 -37.90 -14.92 -7.86
CA MET A 204 -38.69 -14.00 -8.69
C MET A 204 -38.06 -13.77 -10.07
N ASN A 205 -36.72 -13.81 -10.16
CA ASN A 205 -35.99 -13.63 -11.42
C ASN A 205 -36.04 -14.85 -12.36
N VAL A 206 -36.40 -16.05 -11.86
CA VAL A 206 -36.56 -17.28 -12.67
C VAL A 206 -37.90 -17.32 -13.43
N SER A 207 -38.83 -16.39 -13.19
CA SER A 207 -40.19 -16.43 -13.77
C SER A 207 -40.46 -15.45 -14.94
N LEU A 208 -39.44 -14.85 -15.56
CA LEU A 208 -39.62 -13.96 -16.71
C LEU A 208 -38.79 -14.41 -17.93
N PRO A 209 -39.40 -15.13 -18.90
CA PRO A 209 -38.82 -15.28 -20.23
C PRO A 209 -39.31 -14.17 -21.18
N ILE A 210 -38.36 -13.45 -21.78
CA ILE A 210 -38.32 -12.97 -23.19
C ILE A 210 -39.53 -12.17 -23.74
N LEU A 211 -39.30 -10.93 -24.22
CA LEU A 211 -39.32 -10.52 -25.65
C LEU A 211 -39.51 -8.98 -25.81
N THR A 212 -38.47 -8.24 -26.22
CA THR A 212 -38.58 -7.16 -27.22
C THR A 212 -37.19 -6.83 -27.79
N LYS A 213 -36.88 -7.46 -28.92
CA LYS A 213 -35.90 -6.95 -29.90
C LYS A 213 -36.67 -6.07 -30.88
N GLY A 214 -36.22 -4.84 -31.09
CA GLY A 214 -36.77 -3.90 -32.07
C GLY A 214 -35.88 -2.68 -32.28
N ASN A 215 -34.88 -2.85 -33.15
CA ASN A 215 -34.20 -1.87 -34.01
C ASN A 215 -33.74 -0.50 -33.48
N THR A 216 -32.43 -0.28 -33.55
CA THR A 216 -31.84 0.95 -34.10
C THR A 216 -30.38 0.69 -34.48
N GLU A 217 -30.15 0.33 -35.74
CA GLU A 217 -28.93 0.74 -36.43
C GLU A 217 -29.18 2.17 -36.92
N ASP A 218 -28.40 3.15 -36.47
CA ASP A 218 -27.61 3.98 -37.37
C ASP A 218 -26.74 5.02 -36.64
N ALA A 219 -25.65 5.39 -37.32
CA ALA A 219 -24.74 6.50 -37.06
C ALA A 219 -23.61 6.30 -36.02
N ARG A 220 -22.50 5.79 -36.57
CA ARG A 220 -21.13 6.00 -36.06
C ARG A 220 -20.78 7.48 -35.93
N LYS A 221 -20.05 7.76 -34.84
CA LYS A 221 -19.02 8.77 -34.58
C LYS A 221 -18.57 9.64 -35.77
N ILE A 222 -18.54 10.96 -35.55
CA ILE A 222 -17.57 11.88 -36.17
C ILE A 222 -16.66 12.38 -35.04
N SER A 223 -15.48 11.78 -34.95
CA SER A 223 -14.30 12.38 -34.33
C SER A 223 -13.48 12.94 -35.49
N PHE A 224 -13.35 14.26 -35.53
CA PHE A 224 -12.38 14.95 -36.37
C PHE A 224 -11.05 14.97 -35.60
N SER A 225 -10.06 14.27 -36.10
CA SER A 225 -8.65 14.61 -35.89
C SER A 225 -7.95 14.40 -37.22
N ASP A 226 -7.45 15.50 -37.78
CA ASP A 226 -6.53 15.52 -38.92
C ASP A 226 -5.33 14.61 -38.62
N ASP A 227 -4.94 13.78 -39.58
CA ASP A 227 -3.56 13.78 -40.06
C ASP A 227 -3.38 12.96 -41.35
N TYR A 228 -2.39 13.38 -42.11
CA TYR A 228 -2.22 13.21 -43.55
C TYR A 228 -1.88 11.77 -44.04
N TYR A 229 -2.24 11.56 -45.31
CA TYR A 229 -1.92 10.48 -46.25
C TYR A 229 -0.48 9.95 -46.21
N MET A 230 -0.31 8.63 -46.42
CA MET A 230 0.33 8.07 -47.62
C MET A 230 0.02 6.57 -47.84
N GLU A 231 -0.18 6.24 -49.12
CA GLU A 231 -0.48 4.95 -49.73
C GLU A 231 0.57 3.84 -49.50
N ARG A 232 0.10 2.59 -49.32
CA ARG A 232 0.37 1.51 -50.30
C ARG A 232 -0.40 0.20 -50.06
N ASP A 233 -1.03 -0.23 -51.15
CA ASP A 233 -1.15 -1.59 -51.71
C ASP A 233 -1.75 -2.78 -50.94
N HIS A 234 -3.01 -3.03 -51.33
CA HIS A 234 -3.67 -4.27 -51.76
C HIS A 234 -3.05 -5.68 -51.65
N GLN A 235 -4.03 -6.60 -51.51
CA GLN A 235 -4.10 -8.06 -51.79
C GLN A 235 -3.75 -8.98 -50.61
N GLY A 236 -4.62 -9.88 -50.14
CA GLY A 236 -5.97 -10.24 -50.55
C GLY A 236 -6.45 -11.51 -49.82
N LYS A 237 -7.77 -11.57 -49.55
CA LYS A 237 -8.69 -12.73 -49.74
C LYS A 237 -8.39 -14.11 -49.08
N PRO A 238 -9.40 -15.00 -48.94
CA PRO A 238 -9.86 -15.50 -47.63
C PRO A 238 -10.01 -17.04 -47.52
N HIS A 239 -10.68 -17.50 -46.44
CA HIS A 239 -11.23 -18.86 -46.20
C HIS A 239 -10.19 -19.98 -45.90
N ARG A 240 -10.41 -21.01 -45.08
CA ARG A 240 -11.61 -21.64 -44.48
C ARG A 240 -11.20 -22.61 -43.35
N SER A 241 -11.98 -22.66 -42.28
CA SER A 241 -12.48 -23.81 -41.48
C SER A 241 -11.74 -25.17 -41.40
N THR A 242 -11.59 -25.69 -40.16
CA THR A 242 -11.86 -27.09 -39.71
C THR A 242 -12.00 -27.08 -38.17
N LEU A 243 -13.22 -27.12 -37.59
CA LEU A 243 -13.98 -28.26 -37.02
C LEU A 243 -13.25 -29.21 -36.06
N THR A 244 -13.76 -29.30 -34.81
CA THR A 244 -14.04 -30.49 -33.93
C THR A 244 -14.11 -30.00 -32.47
N LEU A 245 -15.27 -29.76 -31.85
CA LEU A 245 -16.26 -30.64 -31.18
C LEU A 245 -15.77 -31.40 -29.92
N GLU A 246 -16.41 -31.03 -28.79
CA GLU A 246 -16.67 -31.76 -27.53
C GLU A 246 -15.49 -32.10 -26.59
N ASN A 247 -15.50 -31.75 -25.30
CA ASN A 247 -16.42 -32.30 -24.31
C ASN A 247 -16.29 -31.58 -22.95
N LYS A 248 -17.43 -31.37 -22.28
CA LYS A 248 -17.54 -30.98 -20.87
C LYS A 248 -17.17 -32.17 -19.98
N LYS A 249 -16.45 -31.93 -18.88
CA LYS A 249 -16.71 -32.58 -17.58
C LYS A 249 -15.96 -31.89 -16.45
N SER A 250 -16.77 -31.56 -15.45
CA SER A 250 -16.46 -31.11 -14.10
C SER A 250 -15.63 -32.11 -13.31
N SER A 251 -14.71 -31.62 -12.48
CA SER A 251 -14.33 -32.27 -11.22
C SER A 251 -13.80 -31.23 -10.23
N LEU A 252 -14.63 -30.98 -9.22
CA LEU A 252 -14.30 -30.39 -7.93
C LEU A 252 -13.20 -31.20 -7.24
N SER A 253 -12.22 -30.54 -6.62
CA SER A 253 -11.40 -31.16 -5.57
C SER A 253 -11.17 -30.19 -4.40
N SER A 254 -11.96 -30.41 -3.35
CA SER A 254 -11.59 -30.34 -1.93
C SER A 254 -10.26 -29.71 -1.51
N HIS A 255 -10.33 -28.53 -0.91
CA HIS A 255 -9.54 -28.14 0.28
C HIS A 255 -10.57 -27.65 1.31
N ALA A 256 -11.02 -28.54 2.21
CA ALA A 256 -10.38 -28.86 3.49
C ALA A 256 -10.35 -27.64 4.41
N GLU A 257 -11.32 -27.67 5.31
CA GLU A 257 -11.63 -26.72 6.37
C GLU A 257 -10.41 -26.38 7.23
N SER A 258 -10.17 -25.08 7.40
CA SER A 258 -9.55 -24.55 8.61
C SER A 258 -10.50 -23.52 9.18
N ILE A 259 -11.00 -23.85 10.36
CA ILE A 259 -12.08 -23.18 11.08
C ILE A 259 -11.44 -22.01 11.82
N SER A 260 -11.14 -20.91 11.12
CA SER A 260 -10.88 -19.62 11.75
C SER A 260 -12.16 -18.81 11.67
N SER A 261 -12.85 -18.65 12.80
CA SER A 261 -14.14 -17.94 12.93
C SER A 261 -14.06 -16.43 12.68
N GLU A 262 -12.93 -15.95 12.16
CA GLU A 262 -12.60 -14.55 11.92
C GLU A 262 -12.73 -14.21 10.43
N ASP A 263 -12.54 -15.20 9.55
CA ASP A 263 -12.44 -15.06 8.09
C ASP A 263 -13.81 -15.00 7.38
N SER A 264 -14.88 -15.51 8.03
CA SER A 264 -16.24 -15.46 7.48
C SER A 264 -16.84 -14.04 7.40
N LEU A 265 -16.14 -13.02 7.91
CA LEU A 265 -16.56 -11.62 7.88
C LEU A 265 -15.77 -10.76 6.88
N GLU A 266 -14.74 -11.29 6.22
CA GLU A 266 -14.06 -10.58 5.12
C GLU A 266 -14.83 -10.69 3.78
N PHE A 267 -15.79 -11.60 3.67
CA PHE A 267 -16.68 -11.73 2.51
C PHE A 267 -17.66 -10.54 2.32
N PHE A 268 -17.68 -9.57 3.24
CA PHE A 268 -18.57 -8.39 3.16
C PHE A 268 -17.95 -7.18 2.44
N LEU A 269 -16.72 -7.29 1.95
CA LEU A 269 -16.01 -6.21 1.24
C LEU A 269 -16.10 -6.29 -0.29
N ASP A 270 -16.95 -7.16 -0.84
CA ASP A 270 -17.15 -7.21 -2.29
C ASP A 270 -18.13 -6.13 -2.75
N ASP A 271 -17.88 -5.60 -3.95
CA ASP A 271 -18.59 -4.49 -4.64
C ASP A 271 -20.09 -4.77 -4.91
N ASP A 272 -20.59 -5.93 -4.48
CA ASP A 272 -21.97 -6.43 -4.60
C ASP A 272 -22.79 -6.27 -3.30
N THR A 273 -22.51 -5.23 -2.50
CA THR A 273 -23.37 -4.91 -1.35
C THR A 273 -24.69 -4.33 -1.87
N ASP A 274 -25.77 -5.10 -1.79
CA ASP A 274 -27.11 -4.72 -2.24
C ASP A 274 -27.61 -3.50 -1.44
N TYR A 275 -27.40 -2.30 -1.99
CA TYR A 275 -27.73 -0.99 -1.41
C TYR A 275 -29.22 -0.77 -1.16
N ASP A 276 -30.08 -1.68 -1.64
CA ASP A 276 -31.53 -1.65 -1.48
C ASP A 276 -32.03 -2.19 -0.13
N LEU A 277 -31.16 -2.79 0.71
CA LEU A 277 -31.59 -3.30 2.02
C LEU A 277 -31.45 -2.26 3.12
N GLU A 278 -32.58 -1.88 3.72
CA GLU A 278 -32.64 -1.05 4.93
C GLU A 278 -31.87 -1.73 6.07
N PRO A 279 -30.77 -1.13 6.57
CA PRO A 279 -29.97 -1.73 7.62
C PRO A 279 -30.70 -1.64 8.97
N GLU A 280 -31.26 -2.75 9.44
CA GLU A 280 -31.78 -2.84 10.80
C GLU A 280 -30.59 -2.90 11.77
N LEU A 281 -30.48 -1.91 12.67
CA LEU A 281 -29.40 -1.78 13.65
C LEU A 281 -29.80 -2.43 14.98
N TYR A 282 -28.84 -3.11 15.62
CA TYR A 282 -29.02 -3.67 16.97
C TYR A 282 -29.03 -2.56 18.03
N PHE A 283 -28.04 -1.66 17.97
CA PHE A 283 -27.89 -0.54 18.88
C PHE A 283 -28.82 0.60 18.47
N LYS A 284 -29.69 1.03 19.39
CA LYS A 284 -30.65 2.12 19.13
C LYS A 284 -30.23 3.42 19.78
N GLU A 285 -29.47 3.33 20.86
CA GLU A 285 -28.95 4.45 21.62
C GLU A 285 -27.40 4.43 21.56
N PRO A 286 -26.73 5.59 21.32
CA PRO A 286 -25.27 5.66 21.29
C PRO A 286 -24.61 5.19 22.59
N GLU A 287 -25.29 5.36 23.73
CA GLU A 287 -24.83 4.95 25.05
C GLU A 287 -24.60 3.44 25.16
N GLU A 288 -25.42 2.63 24.48
CA GLU A 288 -25.31 1.16 24.48
C GLU A 288 -23.96 0.71 23.90
N LEU A 289 -23.50 1.37 22.83
CA LEU A 289 -22.21 1.09 22.21
C LEU A 289 -21.04 1.47 23.13
N LEU A 290 -21.13 2.62 23.78
CA LEU A 290 -20.11 3.07 24.73
C LEU A 290 -20.03 2.12 25.92
N GLN A 291 -21.15 1.60 26.40
CA GLN A 291 -21.18 0.61 27.47
C GLN A 291 -20.48 -0.69 27.06
N VAL A 292 -20.75 -1.21 25.84
CA VAL A 292 -20.05 -2.39 25.31
C VAL A 292 -18.54 -2.15 25.19
N LEU A 293 -18.12 -0.98 24.71
CA LEU A 293 -16.70 -0.64 24.62
C LEU A 293 -16.04 -0.53 26.00
N THR A 294 -16.75 0.04 26.98
CA THR A 294 -16.26 0.15 28.37
C THR A 294 -16.14 -1.23 29.02
N GLU A 295 -17.11 -2.12 28.79
CA GLU A 295 -17.05 -3.51 29.27
C GLU A 295 -15.91 -4.28 28.60
N LEU A 296 -15.70 -4.10 27.29
CA LEU A 296 -14.55 -4.69 26.59
C LEU A 296 -13.22 -4.13 27.09
N GLU A 297 -13.15 -2.84 27.42
CA GLU A 297 -11.97 -2.22 28.04
C GLU A 297 -11.70 -2.82 29.42
N GLU A 298 -12.71 -2.98 30.27
CA GLU A 298 -12.60 -3.62 31.58
C GLU A 298 -12.19 -5.09 31.46
N GLN A 299 -12.77 -5.84 30.52
CA GLN A 299 -12.38 -7.23 30.23
C GLN A 299 -10.95 -7.32 29.74
N ASN A 300 -10.52 -6.44 28.84
CA ASN A 300 -9.14 -6.38 28.36
C ASN A 300 -8.18 -6.03 29.50
N LEU A 301 -8.55 -5.09 30.37
CA LEU A 301 -7.75 -4.73 31.53
C LEU A 301 -7.61 -5.91 32.51
N THR A 302 -8.71 -6.63 32.75
CA THR A 302 -8.72 -7.84 33.57
C THR A 302 -7.87 -8.95 32.95
N LEU A 303 -7.92 -9.12 31.63
CA LEU A 303 -7.09 -10.10 30.92
C LEU A 303 -5.60 -9.73 30.99
N VAL A 304 -5.27 -8.45 30.87
CA VAL A 304 -3.89 -7.96 31.03
C VAL A 304 -3.40 -8.21 32.46
N GLN A 305 -4.20 -7.89 33.48
CA GLN A 305 -3.87 -8.19 34.88
C GLN A 305 -3.67 -9.70 35.09
N TYR A 306 -4.57 -10.53 34.58
CA TYR A 306 -4.43 -11.98 34.66
C TYR A 306 -3.15 -12.49 33.98
N SER A 307 -2.80 -11.94 32.81
CA SER A 307 -1.56 -12.30 32.11
C SER A 307 -0.32 -11.90 32.92
N GLN A 308 -0.34 -10.73 33.55
CA GLN A 308 0.74 -10.27 34.43
C GLN A 308 0.88 -11.15 35.67
N ASP A 309 -0.23 -11.48 36.34
CA ASP A 309 -0.23 -12.38 37.50
C ASP A 309 0.32 -13.78 37.14
N VAL A 310 -0.03 -14.29 35.96
CA VAL A 310 0.49 -15.56 35.45
C VAL A 310 1.98 -15.47 35.14
N ASP A 311 2.43 -14.37 34.53
CA ASP A 311 3.84 -14.13 34.23
C ASP A 311 4.68 -14.00 35.51
N GLU A 312 4.20 -13.27 36.52
CA GLU A 312 4.86 -13.16 37.83
C GLU A 312 4.96 -14.52 38.53
N ASN A 313 3.87 -15.29 38.56
CA ASN A 313 3.87 -16.63 39.13
C ASN A 313 4.81 -17.57 38.37
N LEU A 314 4.89 -17.46 37.04
CA LEU A 314 5.83 -18.22 36.22
C LEU A 314 7.28 -17.83 36.54
N GLU A 315 7.57 -16.54 36.72
CA GLU A 315 8.88 -16.05 37.12
C GLU A 315 9.28 -16.61 38.50
N ASP A 316 8.35 -16.65 39.45
CA ASP A 316 8.57 -17.23 40.77
C ASP A 316 8.80 -18.75 40.74
N VAL A 317 8.07 -19.47 39.89
CA VAL A 317 8.32 -20.90 39.64
C VAL A 317 9.70 -21.10 39.05
N ASN A 318 10.10 -20.29 38.05
CA ASN A 318 11.40 -20.36 37.41
C ASN A 318 12.55 -20.03 38.38
N LYS A 319 12.37 -19.03 39.27
CA LYS A 319 13.32 -18.72 40.35
C LYS A 319 13.48 -19.91 41.30
N ARG A 320 12.38 -20.55 41.70
CA ARG A 320 12.41 -21.75 42.55
C ARG A 320 13.08 -22.93 41.86
N GLU A 321 12.79 -23.15 40.58
CA GLU A 321 13.42 -24.18 39.76
C GLU A 321 14.94 -23.94 39.69
N LYS A 322 15.37 -22.72 39.42
CA LYS A 322 16.79 -22.36 39.37
C LYS A 322 17.50 -22.61 40.70
N LEU A 323 16.90 -22.21 41.82
CA LEU A 323 17.44 -22.49 43.16
C LEU A 323 17.57 -24.00 43.42
N ILE A 324 16.60 -24.80 42.98
CA ILE A 324 16.64 -26.26 43.11
C ILE A 324 17.73 -26.83 42.21
N GLN A 325 17.84 -26.38 40.95
CA GLN A 325 18.91 -26.79 40.03
C GLN A 325 20.29 -26.46 40.59
N ASP A 326 20.50 -25.25 41.10
CA ASP A 326 21.78 -24.84 41.70
C ASP A 326 22.12 -25.71 42.92
N LYS A 327 21.14 -26.02 43.77
CA LYS A 327 21.33 -26.92 44.92
C LYS A 327 21.65 -28.36 44.48
N ILE A 328 20.98 -28.85 43.44
CA ILE A 328 21.26 -30.19 42.88
C ILE A 328 22.66 -30.21 42.27
N ASN A 329 23.05 -29.19 41.52
CA ASN A 329 24.38 -29.08 40.91
C ASN A 329 25.48 -29.04 41.98
N SER A 330 25.29 -28.25 43.05
CA SER A 330 26.21 -28.21 44.18
C SER A 330 26.31 -29.57 44.90
N ASN A 331 25.19 -30.28 45.08
CA ASN A 331 25.20 -31.64 45.63
C ASN A 331 25.93 -32.63 44.71
N ILE A 332 25.75 -32.53 43.38
CA ILE A 332 26.45 -33.36 42.40
C ILE A 332 27.95 -33.10 42.47
N GLU A 333 28.36 -31.83 42.51
CA GLU A 333 29.77 -31.43 42.65
C GLU A 333 30.37 -32.00 43.93
N PHE A 334 29.68 -31.85 45.07
CA PHE A 334 30.10 -32.42 46.35
C PHE A 334 30.23 -33.96 46.28
N LEU A 335 29.28 -34.66 45.67
CA LEU A 335 29.33 -36.11 45.52
C LEU A 335 30.46 -36.56 44.59
N LEU A 336 30.75 -35.80 43.53
CA LEU A 336 31.88 -36.06 42.64
C LEU A 336 33.21 -35.87 43.36
N GLU A 337 33.37 -34.79 44.13
CA GLU A 337 34.57 -34.55 44.94
C GLU A 337 34.76 -35.66 45.99
N HIS A 338 33.69 -36.02 46.69
CA HIS A 338 33.72 -37.12 47.66
C HIS A 338 34.07 -38.47 47.00
N LYS A 339 33.55 -38.74 45.80
CA LYS A 339 33.89 -39.93 45.01
C LYS A 339 35.37 -39.96 44.66
N GLU A 340 35.94 -38.86 44.20
CA GLU A 340 37.37 -38.79 43.86
C GLU A 340 38.26 -38.90 45.11
N MET A 341 37.85 -38.29 46.22
CA MET A 341 38.51 -38.47 47.52
C MET A 341 38.50 -39.95 47.96
N LEU A 342 37.36 -40.63 47.84
CA LEU A 342 37.22 -42.03 48.24
C LEU A 342 38.04 -42.97 47.35
N LYS A 343 38.10 -42.69 46.04
CA LYS A 343 38.99 -43.40 45.11
C LYS A 343 40.46 -43.23 45.50
N ALA A 344 40.89 -42.01 45.80
CA ALA A 344 42.26 -41.74 46.24
C ALA A 344 42.56 -42.47 47.57
N ASN A 345 41.60 -42.54 48.49
CA ASN A 345 41.74 -43.32 49.72
C ASN A 345 41.87 -44.82 49.45
N CYS A 346 41.06 -45.37 48.52
CA CYS A 346 41.15 -46.77 48.12
C CYS A 346 42.52 -47.11 47.56
N VAL A 347 43.04 -46.29 46.62
CA VAL A 347 44.38 -46.47 46.04
C VAL A 347 45.46 -46.42 47.13
N ARG A 348 45.40 -45.45 48.05
CA ARG A 348 46.36 -45.37 49.16
C ARG A 348 46.29 -46.59 50.08
N GLU A 349 45.10 -47.12 50.33
CA GLU A 349 44.94 -48.29 51.19
C GLU A 349 45.37 -49.57 50.47
N GLU A 350 45.13 -49.69 49.17
CA GLU A 350 45.67 -50.75 48.30
C GLU A 350 47.21 -50.71 48.27
N GLU A 351 47.81 -49.52 48.14
CA GLU A 351 49.27 -49.34 48.23
C GLU A 351 49.82 -49.79 49.59
N LYS A 352 49.19 -49.38 50.70
CA LYS A 352 49.57 -49.85 52.03
C LYS A 352 49.39 -51.35 52.20
N ALA A 353 48.31 -51.92 51.68
CA ALA A 353 48.06 -53.36 51.72
C ALA A 353 49.14 -54.11 50.94
N ALA A 354 49.51 -53.62 49.76
CA ALA A 354 50.60 -54.16 48.95
C ALA A 354 51.97 -54.01 49.64
N GLU A 355 52.23 -52.87 50.30
CA GLU A 355 53.44 -52.65 51.09
C GLU A 355 53.52 -53.62 52.28
N LEU A 356 52.40 -53.81 53.00
CA LEU A 356 52.32 -54.77 54.10
C LEU A 356 52.46 -56.21 53.60
N GLU A 357 51.88 -56.56 52.46
CA GLU A 357 52.05 -57.87 51.82
C GLU A 357 53.53 -58.09 51.46
N LEU A 358 54.18 -57.10 50.83
CA LEU A 358 55.62 -57.15 50.53
C LEU A 358 56.45 -57.29 51.81
N ARG A 359 56.14 -56.51 52.85
CA ARG A 359 56.81 -56.60 54.15
C ARG A 359 56.62 -57.98 54.77
N SER A 360 55.42 -58.55 54.70
CA SER A 360 55.13 -59.91 55.18
C SER A 360 55.90 -60.97 54.38
N ARG A 361 56.00 -60.81 53.05
CA ARG A 361 56.82 -61.67 52.19
C ARG A 361 58.30 -61.55 52.53
N LEU A 362 58.83 -60.34 52.70
CA LEU A 362 60.22 -60.11 53.11
C LEU A 362 60.51 -60.73 54.48
N PHE A 363 59.58 -60.61 55.42
CA PHE A 363 59.70 -61.24 56.74
C PHE A 363 59.61 -62.77 56.68
N SER A 364 58.88 -63.32 55.71
CA SER A 364 58.74 -64.78 55.51
C SER A 364 59.79 -65.38 54.55
N PHE A 365 60.55 -64.57 53.80
CA PHE A 365 61.61 -65.03 52.89
C PHE A 365 62.90 -65.39 53.60
N GLY A 366 63.12 -64.83 54.79
CA GLY A 366 64.05 -65.45 55.73
C GLY A 366 63.37 -66.71 56.22
N GLU A 367 63.92 -67.89 55.93
CA GLU A 367 63.68 -69.07 56.76
C GLU A 367 63.96 -68.64 58.20
N PHE A 368 62.93 -68.19 58.91
CA PHE A 368 62.94 -67.97 60.33
C PHE A 368 63.10 -69.37 60.89
N LYS A 369 64.34 -69.81 61.01
CA LYS A 369 64.68 -71.04 61.71
C LYS A 369 64.35 -70.74 63.16
N SER A 370 63.07 -70.89 63.51
CA SER A 370 62.52 -70.72 64.85
C SER A 370 63.45 -71.40 65.83
N ASP A 371 63.89 -72.62 65.50
CA ASP A 371 64.85 -73.41 66.25
C ASP A 371 66.18 -72.69 66.54
N THR A 372 66.71 -71.89 65.60
CA THR A 372 67.97 -71.14 65.83
C THR A 372 67.76 -69.92 66.72
N GLN A 373 66.63 -69.23 66.57
CA GLN A 373 66.30 -68.08 67.41
C GLN A 373 65.87 -68.51 68.80
N GLU A 374 65.14 -69.60 68.93
CA GLU A 374 64.75 -70.22 70.20
C GLU A 374 65.99 -70.73 70.94
N LYS A 375 66.94 -71.38 70.24
CA LYS A 375 68.27 -71.71 70.79
C LYS A 375 69.05 -70.47 71.25
N LEU A 376 68.98 -69.37 70.50
CA LEU A 376 69.63 -68.12 70.88
C LEU A 376 68.96 -67.47 72.09
N ILE A 377 67.63 -67.44 72.15
CA ILE A 377 66.84 -66.94 73.28
C ILE A 377 67.12 -67.78 74.52
N ASP A 378 67.18 -69.10 74.40
CA ASP A 378 67.56 -70.00 75.49
C ASP A 378 68.99 -69.76 75.96
N SER A 379 69.93 -69.58 75.02
CA SER A 379 71.33 -69.24 75.34
C SER A 379 71.43 -67.90 76.07
N LEU A 380 70.73 -66.87 75.60
CA LEU A 380 70.67 -65.56 76.25
C LEU A 380 69.98 -65.63 77.61
N SER A 381 68.87 -66.36 77.72
CA SER A 381 68.16 -66.60 78.97
C SER A 381 69.05 -67.31 80.00
N LYS A 382 69.80 -68.34 79.58
CA LYS A 382 70.82 -68.98 80.42
C LYS A 382 71.89 -68.00 80.88
N LYS A 383 72.39 -67.14 79.99
CA LYS A 383 73.42 -66.15 80.32
C LYS A 383 72.89 -65.05 81.26
N ILE A 384 71.66 -64.60 81.06
CA ILE A 384 70.96 -63.66 81.94
C ILE A 384 70.77 -64.27 83.33
N ASN A 385 70.38 -65.56 83.40
CA ASN A 385 70.28 -66.28 84.67
C ASN A 385 71.62 -66.39 85.39
N GLN A 386 72.71 -66.65 84.65
CA GLN A 386 74.06 -66.69 85.22
C GLN A 386 74.47 -65.34 85.81
N VAL A 387 74.25 -64.25 85.07
CA VAL A 387 74.57 -62.90 85.54
C VAL A 387 73.73 -62.52 86.76
N TYR A 388 72.42 -62.81 86.72
CA TYR A 388 71.52 -62.55 87.86
C TYR A 388 71.97 -63.30 89.13
N LYS A 389 72.30 -64.60 89.02
CA LYS A 389 72.83 -65.40 90.14
C LYS A 389 74.10 -64.80 90.74
N VAL A 390 75.01 -64.28 89.92
CA VAL A 390 76.27 -63.67 90.38
C VAL A 390 76.04 -62.31 91.03
N CYS A 391 75.17 -61.48 90.46
CA CYS A 391 74.97 -60.10 90.93
C CYS A 391 74.07 -59.97 92.16
N ILE A 392 73.06 -60.84 92.33
CA ILE A 392 72.01 -60.69 93.34
C ILE A 392 71.89 -61.91 94.28
N GLY A 393 72.21 -63.13 93.81
CA GLY A 393 72.09 -64.39 94.55
C GLY A 393 70.99 -65.31 94.03
N ASP A 394 70.82 -66.49 94.65
CA ASP A 394 69.94 -67.56 94.14
C ASP A 394 68.45 -67.40 94.54
N ALA A 395 68.10 -66.31 95.22
CA ALA A 395 66.72 -65.99 95.55
C ALA A 395 65.98 -65.49 94.28
N ASP A 396 64.83 -66.10 94.00
CA ASP A 396 63.88 -65.72 92.94
C ASP A 396 64.29 -65.99 91.47
N VAL A 397 65.29 -66.82 91.20
CA VAL A 397 65.69 -67.15 89.82
C VAL A 397 64.55 -67.77 88.98
N GLY A 398 63.61 -68.48 89.63
CA GLY A 398 62.49 -69.16 88.96
C GLY A 398 61.28 -68.29 88.64
N SER A 399 61.07 -67.16 89.32
CA SER A 399 59.83 -66.37 89.22
C SER A 399 59.92 -65.16 88.28
N LEU A 400 61.13 -64.78 87.84
CA LEU A 400 61.38 -63.55 87.10
C LEU A 400 61.63 -63.81 85.60
N ASN A 401 60.96 -63.02 84.76
CA ASN A 401 61.20 -62.95 83.32
C ASN A 401 62.65 -62.48 83.04
N PRO A 402 63.36 -62.98 82.01
CA PRO A 402 64.67 -62.48 81.59
C PRO A 402 64.82 -60.94 81.56
N VAL A 403 63.79 -60.21 81.11
CA VAL A 403 63.82 -58.74 81.12
C VAL A 403 63.76 -58.20 82.55
N GLN A 404 62.91 -58.76 83.41
CA GLN A 404 62.82 -58.39 84.82
C GLN A 404 64.12 -58.72 85.59
N LYS A 405 64.81 -59.81 85.22
CA LYS A 405 66.14 -60.15 85.76
C LYS A 405 67.18 -59.09 85.40
N LEU A 406 67.19 -58.64 84.15
CA LEU A 406 68.08 -57.57 83.71
C LEU A 406 67.79 -56.25 84.43
N VAL A 407 66.52 -55.86 84.59
CA VAL A 407 66.13 -54.65 85.33
C VAL A 407 66.60 -54.72 86.79
N LYS A 408 66.49 -55.87 87.46
CA LYS A 408 67.02 -56.02 88.82
C LYS A 408 68.55 -55.96 88.87
N VAL A 409 69.24 -56.56 87.90
CA VAL A 409 70.71 -56.45 87.78
C VAL A 409 71.12 -54.99 87.58
N GLU A 410 70.39 -54.27 86.73
CA GLU A 410 70.58 -52.84 86.49
C GLU A 410 70.36 -52.03 87.76
N SER A 411 69.25 -52.25 88.47
CA SER A 411 68.99 -51.61 89.77
C SER A 411 70.11 -51.86 90.77
N ARG A 412 70.62 -53.10 90.85
CA ARG A 412 71.74 -53.45 91.72
C ARG A 412 73.04 -52.76 91.30
N LEU A 413 73.26 -52.60 90.00
CA LEU A 413 74.41 -51.88 89.45
C LEU A 413 74.31 -50.39 89.80
N VAL A 414 73.13 -49.78 89.67
CA VAL A 414 72.87 -48.40 90.09
C VAL A 414 73.12 -48.24 91.59
N GLU A 415 72.56 -49.11 92.45
CA GLU A 415 72.82 -49.08 93.90
C GLU A 415 74.32 -49.18 94.24
N LEU A 416 75.06 -50.06 93.56
CA LEU A 416 76.51 -50.21 93.78
C LEU A 416 77.28 -48.97 93.30
N SER A 417 76.87 -48.36 92.19
CA SER A 417 77.45 -47.10 91.70
C SER A 417 77.17 -45.94 92.68
N ASP A 418 75.94 -45.81 93.17
CA ASP A 418 75.58 -44.82 94.19
C ASP A 418 76.38 -45.03 95.48
N LEU A 419 76.56 -46.29 95.90
CA LEU A 419 77.38 -46.62 97.05
C LEU A 419 78.84 -46.21 96.82
N ILE A 420 79.40 -46.44 95.62
CA ILE A 420 80.75 -46.00 95.24
C ILE A 420 80.86 -44.47 95.24
N GLU A 421 79.86 -43.75 94.73
CA GLU A 421 79.84 -42.28 94.72
C GLU A 421 79.65 -41.68 96.12
N SER A 422 78.92 -42.36 97.00
CA SER A 422 78.71 -41.94 98.39
C SER A 422 79.94 -42.14 99.29
N ILE A 423 80.98 -42.84 98.82
CA ILE A 423 82.23 -43.00 99.57
C ILE A 423 82.88 -41.61 99.72
N PRO A 424 83.10 -41.11 100.96
CA PRO A 424 83.72 -39.81 101.17
C PRO A 424 85.05 -39.69 100.44
N LYS A 425 85.25 -38.57 99.73
CA LYS A 425 86.51 -38.30 99.03
C LYS A 425 87.70 -38.32 100.00
N GLU A 426 87.54 -37.94 101.26
CA GLU A 426 88.60 -38.08 102.26
C GLU A 426 89.02 -39.54 102.50
N ASN A 427 88.07 -40.49 102.48
CA ASN A 427 88.37 -41.90 102.67
C ASN A 427 89.10 -42.48 101.45
N VAL A 428 88.68 -42.10 100.24
CA VAL A 428 89.36 -42.49 99.00
C VAL A 428 90.77 -41.92 98.95
N GLU A 429 90.96 -40.64 99.26
CA GLU A 429 92.28 -40.00 99.32
C GLU A 429 93.15 -40.57 100.45
N ALA A 430 92.59 -40.91 101.61
CA ALA A 430 93.32 -41.55 102.70
C ALA A 430 93.79 -42.94 102.29
N ILE A 431 92.93 -43.75 101.67
CA ILE A 431 93.26 -45.08 101.15
C ILE A 431 94.28 -44.97 100.01
N GLU A 432 94.15 -44.02 99.08
CA GLU A 432 95.15 -43.77 98.05
C GLU A 432 96.49 -43.34 98.66
N ARG A 433 96.49 -42.44 99.64
CA ARG A 433 97.72 -42.06 100.35
C ARG A 433 98.34 -43.26 101.07
N ILE A 434 97.56 -44.14 101.68
CA ILE A 434 98.04 -45.37 102.32
C ILE A 434 98.61 -46.34 101.27
N LYS A 435 97.87 -46.65 100.20
CA LYS A 435 98.34 -47.56 99.14
C LYS A 435 99.53 -47.02 98.37
N GLN A 436 99.60 -45.71 98.14
CA GLN A 436 100.72 -45.07 97.47
C GLN A 436 101.94 -44.98 98.40
N LYS A 437 101.75 -44.80 99.72
CA LYS A 437 102.82 -44.99 100.72
C LYS A 437 103.29 -46.45 100.76
N GLU A 438 102.38 -47.41 100.76
CA GLU A 438 102.69 -48.85 100.76
C GLU A 438 103.44 -49.26 99.49
N ARG A 439 103.00 -48.82 98.31
CA ARG A 439 103.72 -49.05 97.04
C ARG A 439 105.10 -48.42 97.05
N ARG A 440 105.24 -47.18 97.52
CA ARG A 440 106.54 -46.51 97.67
C ARG A 440 107.44 -47.23 98.68
N GLN A 441 106.87 -47.76 99.74
CA GLN A 441 107.59 -48.51 100.77
C GLN A 441 108.02 -49.89 100.25
N LYS A 442 107.13 -50.65 99.60
CA LYS A 442 107.47 -51.90 98.92
C LYS A 442 108.57 -51.71 97.88
N LEU A 443 108.50 -50.65 97.07
CA LEU A 443 109.55 -50.33 96.10
C LEU A 443 110.90 -49.98 96.77
N ARG A 444 110.88 -49.27 97.92
CA ARG A 444 112.10 -48.97 98.69
C ARG A 444 112.66 -50.22 99.37
N GLU A 445 111.81 -51.06 99.94
CA GLU A 445 112.19 -52.33 100.57
C GLU A 445 112.73 -53.31 99.54
N GLU A 446 112.12 -53.43 98.36
CA GLU A 446 112.67 -54.21 97.24
C GLU A 446 114.02 -53.66 96.80
N LYS A 447 114.16 -52.34 96.61
CA LYS A 447 115.43 -51.74 96.18
C LYS A 447 116.53 -51.85 97.23
N MET A 448 116.19 -51.79 98.53
CA MET A 448 117.13 -52.04 99.64
C MET A 448 117.51 -53.52 99.72
N LYS A 449 116.55 -54.44 99.55
CA LYS A 449 116.81 -55.88 99.47
C LYS A 449 117.66 -56.26 98.26
N GLU A 450 117.44 -55.65 97.10
CA GLU A 450 118.29 -55.84 95.92
C GLU A 450 119.70 -55.34 96.16
N LYS A 451 119.88 -54.16 96.77
CA LYS A 451 121.21 -53.66 97.14
C LYS A 451 121.90 -54.55 98.18
N GLN A 452 121.17 -55.04 99.18
CA GLN A 452 121.69 -55.99 100.17
C GLN A 452 122.06 -57.32 99.53
N LYS A 453 121.17 -57.92 98.72
CA LYS A 453 121.48 -59.13 97.96
C LYS A 453 122.68 -58.94 97.04
N HIS A 454 122.79 -57.82 96.35
CA HIS A 454 123.94 -57.55 95.49
C HIS A 454 125.23 -57.36 96.29
N GLN A 455 125.18 -56.74 97.48
CA GLN A 455 126.32 -56.64 98.38
C GLN A 455 126.70 -58.00 98.97
N GLU A 456 125.73 -58.79 99.43
CA GLU A 456 125.91 -60.16 99.93
C GLU A 456 126.44 -61.09 98.83
N GLU A 457 125.92 -61.01 97.61
CA GLU A 457 126.43 -61.76 96.45
C GLU A 457 127.84 -61.32 96.09
N ARG A 458 128.17 -60.03 96.14
CA ARG A 458 129.55 -59.56 95.96
C ARG A 458 130.47 -60.05 97.05
N LEU A 459 130.03 -60.04 98.31
CA LEU A 459 130.79 -60.52 99.46
C LEU A 459 130.98 -62.04 99.38
N LYS A 460 129.92 -62.77 99.01
CA LYS A 460 129.90 -64.22 98.83
C LYS A 460 130.72 -64.66 97.63
N ALA A 461 130.64 -63.98 96.49
CA ALA A 461 131.48 -64.22 95.33
C ALA A 461 132.94 -63.86 95.59
N ALA A 462 133.22 -62.84 96.41
CA ALA A 462 134.59 -62.54 96.87
C ALA A 462 135.11 -63.63 97.84
N LEU A 463 134.27 -64.13 98.74
CA LEU A 463 134.57 -65.27 99.62
C LEU A 463 134.79 -66.57 98.83
N GLU A 464 133.91 -66.91 97.89
CA GLU A 464 134.05 -68.07 97.01
C GLU A 464 135.27 -67.93 96.09
N ARG A 465 135.58 -66.73 95.60
CA ARG A 465 136.82 -66.48 94.83
C ARG A 465 138.08 -66.57 95.70
N ALA A 466 138.01 -66.24 96.99
CA ALA A 466 139.10 -66.44 97.93
C ALA A 466 139.29 -67.92 98.34
N VAL A 467 138.21 -68.73 98.28
CA VAL A 467 138.23 -70.16 98.64
C VAL A 467 138.46 -71.09 97.43
N ALA A 468 138.11 -70.65 96.22
CA ALA A 468 138.25 -71.45 95.01
C ALA A 468 139.70 -71.50 94.53
N GLN A 469 140.35 -72.64 94.80
CA GLN A 469 141.68 -72.97 94.29
C GLN A 469 141.70 -72.99 92.74
N PRO A 470 142.75 -72.45 92.11
CA PRO A 470 142.87 -72.43 90.65
C PRO A 470 142.96 -73.85 90.08
N LYS A 471 142.01 -74.19 89.18
CA LYS A 471 142.06 -75.43 88.38
C LYS A 471 143.04 -75.28 87.22
N LYS A 472 144.00 -76.22 87.21
CA LYS A 472 145.04 -76.45 86.20
C LYS A 472 144.50 -76.53 84.77
N LYS A 473 145.23 -75.91 83.84
CA LYS A 473 145.29 -76.35 82.43
C LYS A 473 146.76 -76.37 82.00
N VAL A 474 147.20 -77.58 81.64
CA VAL A 474 148.52 -78.01 81.15
C VAL A 474 149.64 -77.94 82.17
#